data_AF-D7E5S5-F1
#
_entry.id   AF-D7E5S5-F1
#
_cell.length_a   1.000
_cell.length_b   1.000
_cell.length_c   1.000
_cell.angle_alpha   90.00
_cell.angle_beta   90.00
_cell.angle_gamma   90.00
#
_symmetry.space_group_name_H-M   'P 1'
#
loop_
_entity.id
_entity.type
_entity.pdbx_description
1 polymer ?
#
loop_
_entity_poly.entity_id
_entity_poly.type
_entity_poly.pdbx_seq_one_letter_code
_entity_poly.pdbx_strand_id
1 'polypeptide(L)'
;MRVQIMNDFSDKTFSIKKSDVLWSLKLFAMAIGFACLLGFSLYLIMNSFTGPETVNKAITTTSSTATKKVEVSAKYISPVWSIFIFNTIAAFTAAAGTGLFVYIHHALLGDLEHRFKNKKYSTFSIKTEQLFRFFSNKIYKLTTKINKSYKQNGYRPNSEYTQDSIWYYSGFSEYDYQKIAQLLPYTIPVIIIFVNGILIGLLFSYFIFNGIIDGYEVMGLKGIMFGGVYSFSYFISSILPHGILELPALLLTASMGHRFAKIQSCTVKNKSLFRGDSIASIYQSLEQVNSTTKTYLKSKPLWILLTSITVVLFAAAYIEINITPVFVKIVMEILDNIILSIK
;
A
#
# COMPACT_ATOMS: atom_id res chain seq x y z
N MET A 1 5.06 -9.19 -28.18
CA MET A 1 4.94 -8.98 -26.71
C MET A 1 6.28 -9.02 -25.93
N ARG A 2 7.40 -9.59 -26.45
CA ARG A 2 8.73 -9.54 -25.78
C ARG A 2 9.51 -8.22 -25.97
N VAL A 3 9.32 -7.54 -27.09
CA VAL A 3 10.10 -6.33 -27.46
C VAL A 3 9.72 -5.11 -26.60
N GLN A 4 8.46 -5.01 -26.18
CA GLN A 4 7.97 -3.89 -25.35
C GLN A 4 8.49 -3.95 -23.89
N ILE A 5 8.92 -5.14 -23.43
CA ILE A 5 9.49 -5.31 -22.10
C ILE A 5 10.94 -4.78 -22.07
N MET A 6 11.72 -4.92 -23.15
CA MET A 6 13.11 -4.43 -23.20
C MET A 6 13.23 -2.91 -23.30
N ASN A 7 12.31 -2.22 -23.98
CA ASN A 7 12.36 -0.75 -24.12
C ASN A 7 11.97 0.01 -22.85
N ASP A 8 11.38 -0.65 -21.85
CA ASP A 8 10.92 0.01 -20.63
C ASP A 8 12.04 0.21 -19.58
N PHE A 9 13.22 -0.38 -19.82
CA PHE A 9 14.34 -0.48 -18.87
C PHE A 9 15.52 0.45 -19.16
N SER A 10 15.55 1.18 -20.28
CA SER A 10 16.59 2.19 -20.57
C SER A 10 16.25 3.58 -20.02
N ASP A 11 15.03 3.74 -19.52
CA ASP A 11 14.43 5.03 -19.27
C ASP A 11 14.82 5.54 -17.87
N LYS A 12 15.94 6.28 -17.80
CA LYS A 12 16.49 6.90 -16.59
C LYS A 12 15.62 8.03 -16.02
N THR A 13 14.47 8.30 -16.64
CA THR A 13 13.57 9.37 -16.23
C THR A 13 12.61 8.88 -15.14
N PHE A 14 12.50 9.65 -14.05
CA PHE A 14 11.53 9.42 -12.98
C PHE A 14 10.11 9.89 -13.36
N SER A 15 9.79 10.01 -14.65
CA SER A 15 8.44 10.35 -15.09
C SER A 15 7.52 9.13 -14.98
N ILE A 16 6.32 9.36 -14.45
CA ILE A 16 5.27 8.34 -14.35
C ILE A 16 4.85 7.90 -15.75
N LYS A 17 4.75 6.58 -15.96
CA LYS A 17 4.20 5.99 -17.19
C LYS A 17 2.77 5.51 -16.96
N LYS A 18 2.02 5.34 -18.05
CA LYS A 18 0.67 4.74 -18.02
C LYS A 18 0.65 3.38 -17.32
N SER A 19 1.70 2.58 -17.46
CA SER A 19 1.82 1.28 -16.81
C SER A 19 1.93 1.37 -15.29
N ASP A 20 2.52 2.45 -14.76
CA ASP A 20 2.61 2.69 -13.31
C ASP A 20 1.24 3.06 -12.74
N VAL A 21 0.49 3.94 -13.42
CA VAL A 21 -0.88 4.32 -13.03
C VAL A 21 -1.82 3.11 -13.07
N LEU A 22 -1.75 2.31 -14.13
CA LEU A 22 -2.55 1.09 -14.24
C LEU A 22 -2.20 0.07 -13.16
N TRP A 23 -0.93 0.00 -12.74
CA TRP A 23 -0.52 -0.87 -11.64
C TRP A 23 -1.15 -0.42 -10.33
N SER A 24 -1.07 0.88 -10.01
CA SER A 24 -1.66 1.44 -8.80
C SER A 24 -3.18 1.25 -8.76
N LEU A 25 -3.87 1.51 -9.87
CA LEU A 25 -5.32 1.32 -9.99
C LEU A 25 -5.72 -0.15 -9.79
N LYS A 26 -5.00 -1.09 -10.41
CA LYS A 26 -5.28 -2.53 -10.26
C LYS A 26 -5.08 -3.01 -8.83
N LEU A 27 -3.99 -2.60 -8.20
CA LEU A 27 -3.71 -2.98 -6.81
C LEU A 27 -4.78 -2.41 -5.86
N PHE A 28 -5.17 -1.16 -6.08
CA PHE A 28 -6.22 -0.50 -5.31
C PHE A 28 -7.58 -1.20 -5.46
N ALA A 29 -8.01 -1.46 -6.69
CA ALA A 29 -9.26 -2.16 -6.96
C ALA A 29 -9.26 -3.59 -6.42
N MET A 30 -8.13 -4.30 -6.51
CA MET A 30 -7.97 -5.63 -5.90
C MET A 30 -8.09 -5.58 -4.38
N ALA A 31 -7.49 -4.57 -3.73
CA ALA A 31 -7.58 -4.38 -2.30
C ALA A 31 -9.02 -4.08 -1.85
N ILE A 32 -9.73 -3.21 -2.59
CA ILE A 32 -11.17 -2.96 -2.36
C ILE A 32 -11.95 -4.26 -2.50
N GLY A 33 -11.84 -4.97 -3.61
CA GLY A 33 -12.60 -6.20 -3.86
C GLY A 33 -12.33 -7.27 -2.81
N PHE A 34 -11.05 -7.46 -2.43
CA PHE A 34 -10.66 -8.39 -1.37
C PHE A 34 -11.28 -8.01 -0.02
N ALA A 35 -11.17 -6.73 0.37
CA ALA A 35 -11.74 -6.23 1.61
C ALA A 35 -13.26 -6.27 1.63
N CYS A 36 -13.92 -6.02 0.50
CA CYS A 36 -15.36 -6.15 0.39
C CYS A 36 -15.80 -7.60 0.62
N LEU A 37 -15.18 -8.55 -0.09
CA LEU A 37 -15.49 -9.98 0.06
C LEU A 37 -15.26 -10.47 1.48
N LEU A 38 -14.12 -10.07 2.07
CA LEU A 38 -13.78 -10.41 3.44
C LEU A 38 -14.75 -9.75 4.45
N GLY A 39 -15.10 -8.48 4.22
CA GLY A 39 -16.06 -7.72 5.02
C GLY A 39 -17.44 -8.37 5.03
N PHE A 40 -18.00 -8.69 3.86
CA PHE A 40 -19.26 -9.40 3.74
C PHE A 40 -19.21 -10.79 4.39
N SER A 41 -18.12 -11.54 4.17
CA SER A 41 -17.97 -12.88 4.75
C SER A 41 -17.89 -12.84 6.28
N LEU A 42 -17.08 -11.95 6.84
CA LEU A 42 -16.98 -11.76 8.29
C LEU A 42 -18.30 -11.29 8.88
N TYR A 43 -19.01 -10.40 8.19
CA TYR A 43 -20.30 -9.93 8.66
C TYR A 43 -21.32 -11.06 8.69
N LEU A 44 -21.44 -11.86 7.62
CA LEU A 44 -22.34 -13.02 7.59
C LEU A 44 -22.03 -14.01 8.71
N ILE A 45 -20.76 -14.37 8.87
CA ILE A 45 -20.30 -15.29 9.93
C ILE A 45 -20.66 -14.71 11.30
N MET A 46 -20.24 -13.49 11.60
CA MET A 46 -20.44 -12.92 12.93
C MET A 46 -21.91 -12.64 13.25
N ASN A 47 -22.72 -12.27 12.26
CA ASN A 47 -24.16 -12.12 12.45
C ASN A 47 -24.82 -13.46 12.82
N SER A 48 -24.34 -14.58 12.26
CA SER A 48 -24.81 -15.91 12.64
C SER A 48 -24.41 -16.36 14.05
N PHE A 49 -23.36 -15.79 14.64
CA PHE A 49 -22.83 -16.22 15.95
C PHE A 49 -23.10 -15.25 17.11
N THR A 50 -23.10 -13.94 16.87
CA THR A 50 -23.06 -12.92 17.93
C THR A 50 -24.08 -11.80 17.76
N GLY A 51 -24.94 -11.87 16.73
CA GLY A 51 -25.87 -10.82 16.36
C GLY A 51 -25.21 -9.58 15.75
N PRO A 52 -26.00 -8.66 15.17
CA PRO A 52 -25.50 -7.55 14.35
C PRO A 52 -24.76 -6.47 15.16
N GLU A 53 -25.10 -6.26 16.44
CA GLU A 53 -24.48 -5.24 17.30
C GLU A 53 -22.97 -5.44 17.49
N THR A 54 -22.53 -6.68 17.68
CA THR A 54 -21.11 -7.00 17.90
C THR A 54 -20.28 -6.71 16.66
N VAL A 55 -20.82 -7.00 15.48
CA VAL A 55 -20.18 -6.75 14.18
C VAL A 55 -20.11 -5.27 13.89
N ASN A 56 -21.23 -4.57 14.13
CA ASN A 56 -21.31 -3.13 13.98
C ASN A 56 -20.32 -2.43 14.90
N LYS A 57 -20.20 -2.86 16.15
CA LYS A 57 -19.19 -2.32 17.07
C LYS A 57 -17.77 -2.61 16.59
N ALA A 58 -17.46 -3.81 16.11
CA ALA A 58 -16.11 -4.13 15.64
C ALA A 58 -15.71 -3.31 14.40
N ILE A 59 -16.62 -3.14 13.45
CA ILE A 59 -16.34 -2.39 12.21
C ILE A 59 -16.33 -0.88 12.49
N THR A 60 -17.30 -0.34 13.23
CA THR A 60 -17.30 1.08 13.64
C THR A 60 -16.10 1.40 14.50
N THR A 61 -15.66 0.51 15.40
CA THR A 61 -14.45 0.72 16.19
C THR A 61 -13.20 0.68 15.32
N THR A 62 -13.13 -0.21 14.32
CA THR A 62 -11.98 -0.29 13.40
C THR A 62 -11.90 0.94 12.49
N SER A 63 -13.05 1.36 11.94
CA SER A 63 -13.20 2.58 11.15
C SER A 63 -12.88 3.83 11.99
N SER A 64 -13.54 3.97 13.15
CA SER A 64 -13.29 5.04 14.13
C SER A 64 -11.83 5.05 14.56
N THR A 65 -11.18 3.90 14.78
CA THR A 65 -9.75 3.84 15.14
C THR A 65 -8.85 4.29 13.99
N ALA A 66 -9.22 3.97 12.75
CA ALA A 66 -8.52 4.43 11.55
C ALA A 66 -8.66 5.94 11.35
N THR A 67 -9.85 6.51 11.62
CA THR A 67 -10.13 7.96 11.52
C THR A 67 -9.80 8.74 12.80
N LYS A 68 -9.56 8.05 13.92
CA LYS A 68 -9.26 8.65 15.24
C LYS A 68 -8.07 9.58 15.20
N LYS A 69 -7.12 9.34 14.30
CA LYS A 69 -5.95 10.20 14.10
C LYS A 69 -6.36 11.59 13.62
N VAL A 70 -7.33 11.64 12.70
CA VAL A 70 -7.91 12.89 12.20
C VAL A 70 -8.72 13.57 13.29
N GLU A 71 -9.55 12.82 14.02
CA GLU A 71 -10.42 13.35 15.07
C GLU A 71 -9.64 13.87 16.30
N VAL A 72 -8.63 13.13 16.77
CA VAL A 72 -7.78 13.54 17.90
C VAL A 72 -6.96 14.77 17.53
N SER A 73 -6.44 14.85 16.31
CA SER A 73 -5.71 16.04 15.85
C SER A 73 -6.66 17.22 15.59
N ALA A 74 -7.90 16.94 15.20
CA ALA A 74 -8.95 17.95 15.01
C ALA A 74 -9.37 18.64 16.33
N LYS A 75 -9.03 18.06 17.49
CA LYS A 75 -9.20 18.71 18.80
C LYS A 75 -8.17 19.82 19.04
N TYR A 76 -7.05 19.80 18.31
CA TYR A 76 -5.94 20.75 18.47
C TYR A 76 -5.74 21.65 17.24
N ILE A 77 -6.23 21.25 16.07
CA ILE A 77 -6.15 21.98 14.79
C ILE A 77 -7.52 21.84 14.10
N SER A 78 -7.95 22.76 13.22
CA SER A 78 -9.26 22.60 12.57
C SER A 78 -9.37 21.29 11.75
N PRO A 79 -10.58 20.71 11.59
CA PRO A 79 -10.78 19.46 10.84
C PRO A 79 -10.20 19.47 9.42
N VAL A 80 -10.33 20.60 8.71
CA VAL A 80 -9.77 20.80 7.36
C VAL A 80 -8.25 20.59 7.37
N TRP A 81 -7.56 21.22 8.32
CA TRP A 81 -6.10 21.09 8.44
C TRP A 81 -5.68 19.68 8.84
N SER A 82 -6.45 19.02 9.71
CA SER A 82 -6.19 17.64 10.10
C SER A 82 -6.21 16.70 8.90
N ILE A 83 -7.30 16.70 8.13
CA ILE A 83 -7.46 15.90 6.90
C ILE A 83 -6.33 16.22 5.91
N PHE A 84 -6.10 17.50 5.63
CA PHE A 84 -5.07 17.94 4.71
C PHE A 84 -3.67 17.43 5.10
N ILE A 85 -3.28 17.54 6.38
CA ILE A 85 -1.97 17.12 6.87
C ILE A 85 -1.80 15.61 6.72
N PHE A 86 -2.78 14.81 7.15
CA PHE A 86 -2.67 13.34 7.07
C PHE A 86 -2.61 12.84 5.63
N ASN A 87 -3.45 13.39 4.74
CA ASN A 87 -3.44 13.02 3.33
C ASN A 87 -2.14 13.45 2.64
N THR A 88 -1.61 14.62 3.01
CA THR A 88 -0.31 15.09 2.52
C THR A 88 0.83 14.17 3.00
N ILE A 89 0.85 13.78 4.28
CA ILE A 89 1.84 12.83 4.80
C ILE A 89 1.73 11.48 4.07
N ALA A 90 0.52 10.98 3.83
CA ALA A 90 0.31 9.75 3.08
C ALA A 90 0.87 9.84 1.65
N ALA A 91 0.58 10.93 0.94
CA ALA A 91 1.07 11.20 -0.41
C ALA A 91 2.61 11.32 -0.46
N PHE A 92 3.20 12.06 0.47
CA PHE A 92 4.66 12.18 0.61
C PHE A 92 5.31 10.84 0.92
N THR A 93 4.71 10.04 1.81
CA THR A 93 5.21 8.71 2.15
C THR A 93 5.15 7.77 0.94
N ALA A 94 4.06 7.81 0.15
CA ALA A 94 3.90 6.99 -1.04
C ALA A 94 4.97 7.28 -2.11
N ALA A 95 5.26 8.56 -2.36
CA ALA A 95 6.22 8.95 -3.37
C ALA A 95 7.67 8.95 -2.83
N ALA A 96 7.97 9.76 -1.81
CA ALA A 96 9.32 9.97 -1.30
C ALA A 96 9.73 8.93 -0.23
N GLY A 97 8.79 8.46 0.59
CA GLY A 97 9.04 7.44 1.61
C GLY A 97 9.60 6.15 1.01
N THR A 98 9.22 5.83 -0.23
CA THR A 98 9.81 4.72 -0.99
C THR A 98 11.33 4.84 -1.15
N GLY A 99 11.84 6.04 -1.44
CA GLY A 99 13.27 6.31 -1.53
C GLY A 99 13.95 6.24 -0.17
N LEU A 100 13.32 6.82 0.85
CA LEU A 100 13.85 6.80 2.22
C LEU A 100 13.92 5.37 2.79
N PHE A 101 12.96 4.52 2.48
CA PHE A 101 12.90 3.16 2.97
C PHE A 101 14.08 2.30 2.47
N VAL A 102 14.67 2.65 1.32
CA VAL A 102 15.88 1.99 0.79
C VAL A 102 17.07 2.14 1.74
N TYR A 103 17.11 3.17 2.58
CA TYR A 103 18.18 3.34 3.58
C TYR A 103 18.17 2.26 4.67
N ILE A 104 17.11 1.44 4.80
CA ILE A 104 17.11 0.28 5.68
C ILE A 104 18.22 -0.73 5.32
N HIS A 105 18.75 -0.69 4.09
CA HIS A 105 19.92 -1.50 3.71
C HIS A 105 21.16 -1.19 4.56
N HIS A 106 21.31 0.05 5.08
CA HIS A 106 22.37 0.35 6.05
C HIS A 106 22.20 -0.43 7.34
N ALA A 107 20.97 -0.50 7.87
CA ALA A 107 20.68 -1.28 9.06
C ALA A 107 20.91 -2.79 8.83
N LEU A 108 20.46 -3.30 7.68
CA LEU A 108 20.70 -4.70 7.29
C LEU A 108 22.19 -5.01 7.14
N LEU A 109 22.98 -4.08 6.61
CA LEU A 109 24.43 -4.25 6.48
C LEU A 109 25.14 -4.18 7.83
N GLY A 110 24.74 -3.26 8.71
CA GLY A 110 25.25 -3.19 10.08
C GLY A 110 24.99 -4.48 10.87
N ASP A 111 23.80 -5.08 10.67
CA ASP A 111 23.48 -6.38 11.24
C ASP A 111 24.37 -7.51 10.67
N LEU A 112 24.56 -7.56 9.34
CA LEU A 112 25.48 -8.52 8.71
C LEU A 112 26.92 -8.38 9.22
N GLU A 113 27.41 -7.16 9.39
CA GLU A 113 28.74 -6.89 9.93
C GLU A 113 28.86 -7.37 11.39
N HIS A 114 27.82 -7.15 12.20
CA HIS A 114 27.79 -7.61 13.59
C HIS A 114 27.81 -9.14 13.69
N ARG A 115 27.08 -9.84 12.80
CA ARG A 115 27.06 -11.32 12.72
C ARG A 115 28.40 -11.90 12.32
N PHE A 116 29.09 -11.27 11.37
CA PHE A 116 30.43 -11.68 10.97
C PHE A 116 31.42 -11.64 12.15
N LYS A 117 31.27 -10.65 13.04
CA LYS A 117 32.12 -10.47 14.23
C LYS A 117 31.68 -11.32 15.44
N ASN A 118 30.41 -11.72 15.55
CA ASN A 118 29.86 -12.39 16.75
C ASN A 118 29.17 -13.74 16.45
N LYS A 119 29.89 -14.85 16.69
CA LYS A 119 29.44 -16.23 16.41
C LYS A 119 28.21 -16.68 17.21
N LYS A 120 28.01 -16.17 18.44
CA LYS A 120 26.86 -16.56 19.26
C LYS A 120 25.58 -15.89 18.75
N TYR A 121 25.67 -14.60 18.43
CA TYR A 121 24.57 -13.84 17.83
C TYR A 121 24.20 -14.39 16.44
N SER A 122 25.18 -14.70 15.59
CA SER A 122 24.91 -15.24 14.25
C SER A 122 24.14 -16.55 14.30
N THR A 123 24.47 -17.46 15.22
CA THR A 123 23.78 -18.75 15.36
C THR A 123 22.30 -18.57 15.72
N PHE A 124 21.97 -17.65 16.61
CA PHE A 124 20.58 -17.33 16.96
C PHE A 124 19.85 -16.68 15.77
N SER A 125 20.48 -15.70 15.12
CA SER A 125 19.85 -15.00 14.00
C SER A 125 19.59 -15.89 12.79
N ILE A 126 20.52 -16.79 12.46
CA ILE A 126 20.36 -17.76 11.36
C ILE A 126 19.12 -18.63 11.57
N LYS A 127 18.87 -19.10 12.80
CA LYS A 127 17.66 -19.91 13.10
C LYS A 127 16.38 -19.11 12.84
N THR A 128 16.35 -17.84 13.25
CA THR A 128 15.23 -16.94 13.01
C THR A 128 15.03 -16.68 11.51
N GLU A 129 16.11 -16.46 10.76
CA GLU A 129 16.05 -16.27 9.30
C GLU A 129 15.61 -17.51 8.54
N GLN A 130 16.02 -18.71 8.97
CA GLN A 130 15.55 -19.96 8.37
C GLN A 130 14.02 -20.11 8.51
N LEU A 131 13.44 -19.66 9.62
CA LEU A 131 11.99 -19.57 9.79
C LEU A 131 11.38 -18.60 8.77
N PHE A 132 11.94 -17.39 8.63
CA PHE A 132 11.49 -16.41 7.64
C PHE A 132 11.66 -16.88 6.19
N ARG A 133 12.69 -17.68 5.92
CA ARG A 133 12.97 -18.25 4.60
C ARG A 133 11.89 -19.22 4.14
N PHE A 134 11.26 -19.95 5.06
CA PHE A 134 10.10 -20.78 4.73
C PHE A 134 8.95 -19.93 4.18
N PHE A 135 8.64 -18.81 4.85
CA PHE A 135 7.60 -17.88 4.41
C PHE A 135 7.98 -17.15 3.10
N SER A 136 9.22 -16.68 2.99
CA SER A 136 9.69 -15.95 1.81
C SER A 136 9.71 -16.84 0.56
N ASN A 137 10.06 -18.12 0.68
CA ASN A 137 10.01 -19.07 -0.43
C ASN A 137 8.58 -19.33 -0.92
N LYS A 138 7.59 -19.40 -0.02
CA LYS A 138 6.18 -19.50 -0.40
C LYS A 138 5.71 -18.26 -1.14
N ILE A 139 6.05 -17.07 -0.64
CA ILE A 139 5.75 -15.79 -1.29
C ILE A 139 6.40 -15.74 -2.66
N TYR A 140 7.70 -16.05 -2.77
CA TYR A 140 8.43 -16.06 -4.04
C TYR A 140 7.82 -17.01 -5.08
N LYS A 141 7.42 -18.23 -4.67
CA LYS A 141 6.72 -19.18 -5.56
C LYS A 141 5.38 -18.61 -6.05
N LEU A 142 4.65 -17.87 -5.23
CA LEU A 142 3.45 -17.15 -5.64
C LEU A 142 3.78 -16.00 -6.61
N THR A 143 4.78 -15.18 -6.28
CA THR A 143 5.16 -13.98 -7.05
C THR A 143 5.69 -14.34 -8.44
N THR A 144 6.50 -15.40 -8.55
CA THR A 144 7.04 -15.88 -9.83
C THR A 144 5.98 -16.52 -10.74
N LYS A 145 4.90 -17.07 -10.19
CA LYS A 145 3.73 -17.51 -10.96
C LYS A 145 2.99 -16.32 -11.58
N ILE A 146 2.88 -15.22 -10.85
CA ILE A 146 2.16 -14.01 -11.27
C ILE A 146 3.00 -13.16 -12.23
N ASN A 147 4.33 -13.12 -12.06
CA ASN A 147 5.21 -12.33 -12.91
C ASN A 147 6.51 -13.08 -13.26
N LYS A 148 6.56 -13.61 -14.49
CA LYS A 148 7.71 -14.38 -15.04
C LYS A 148 9.02 -13.56 -15.11
N SER A 149 8.98 -12.23 -14.96
CA SER A 149 10.17 -11.35 -14.94
C SER A 149 11.09 -11.60 -13.73
N TYR A 150 10.57 -12.25 -12.68
CA TYR A 150 11.30 -12.60 -11.46
C TYR A 150 11.98 -13.97 -11.50
N LYS A 151 11.92 -14.68 -12.63
CA LYS A 151 12.65 -15.95 -12.79
C LYS A 151 14.14 -15.63 -12.93
N GLN A 152 14.92 -15.89 -11.88
CA GLN A 152 16.38 -15.79 -11.89
C GLN A 152 17.01 -17.19 -11.98
N ASN A 153 18.07 -17.30 -12.77
CA ASN A 153 18.89 -18.50 -12.90
C ASN A 153 20.07 -18.41 -11.91
N GLY A 154 20.40 -19.53 -11.27
CA GLY A 154 21.47 -19.63 -10.28
C GLY A 154 20.94 -19.57 -8.85
N TYR A 155 21.04 -20.67 -8.13
CA TYR A 155 20.88 -20.74 -6.68
C TYR A 155 22.13 -21.42 -6.16
N ARG A 156 22.90 -20.72 -5.35
CA ARG A 156 24.06 -21.29 -4.66
C ARG A 156 23.63 -21.63 -3.23
N PRO A 157 23.53 -22.92 -2.86
CA PRO A 157 23.15 -23.31 -1.51
C PRO A 157 24.19 -22.83 -0.50
N ASN A 158 23.73 -22.50 0.72
CA ASN A 158 24.62 -21.95 1.75
C ASN A 158 25.78 -22.88 2.14
N SER A 159 25.67 -24.18 1.83
CA SER A 159 26.73 -25.19 2.02
C SER A 159 27.96 -25.00 1.13
N GLU A 160 27.89 -24.14 0.10
CA GLU A 160 28.98 -23.89 -0.84
C GLU A 160 29.78 -22.61 -0.53
N TYR A 161 29.42 -21.85 0.52
CA TYR A 161 30.19 -20.67 0.94
C TYR A 161 31.31 -21.06 1.90
N THR A 162 32.47 -20.43 1.73
CA THR A 162 33.61 -20.56 2.65
C THR A 162 33.39 -19.70 3.90
N GLN A 163 34.10 -19.99 4.99
CA GLN A 163 34.00 -19.20 6.24
C GLN A 163 34.36 -17.71 6.04
N ASP A 164 35.11 -17.38 5.00
CA ASP A 164 35.47 -16.01 4.65
C ASP A 164 34.36 -15.24 3.94
N SER A 165 33.31 -15.92 3.46
CA SER A 165 32.15 -15.28 2.84
C SER A 165 31.15 -14.83 3.89
N ILE A 166 30.63 -13.61 3.74
CA ILE A 166 29.57 -13.06 4.62
C ILE A 166 28.29 -13.92 4.61
N TRP A 167 28.06 -14.68 3.53
CA TRP A 167 26.87 -15.53 3.38
C TRP A 167 26.97 -16.81 4.19
N TYR A 168 28.16 -17.21 4.62
CA TYR A 168 28.35 -18.34 5.54
C TYR A 168 27.68 -18.10 6.89
N TYR A 169 27.63 -16.84 7.34
CA TYR A 169 27.01 -16.43 8.60
C TYR A 169 25.58 -15.88 8.44
N SER A 170 24.92 -16.20 7.33
CA SER A 170 23.57 -15.74 6.98
C SER A 170 22.63 -16.92 6.75
N GLY A 171 21.37 -16.80 7.19
CA GLY A 171 20.29 -17.75 6.84
C GLY A 171 19.82 -17.57 5.39
N PHE A 172 20.21 -16.48 4.75
CA PHE A 172 19.92 -16.12 3.36
C PHE A 172 21.15 -16.31 2.47
N SER A 173 20.93 -16.76 1.23
CA SER A 173 21.96 -16.73 0.19
C SER A 173 22.14 -15.32 -0.39
N GLU A 174 23.22 -15.07 -1.13
CA GLU A 174 23.41 -13.82 -1.90
C GLU A 174 22.17 -13.50 -2.77
N TYR A 175 21.55 -14.54 -3.33
CA TYR A 175 20.38 -14.43 -4.20
C TYR A 175 19.15 -14.00 -3.43
N ASP A 176 18.98 -14.50 -2.21
CA ASP A 176 17.85 -14.15 -1.37
C ASP A 176 17.96 -12.70 -0.92
N TYR A 177 19.17 -12.24 -0.56
CA TYR A 177 19.42 -10.84 -0.23
C TYR A 177 19.19 -9.92 -1.43
N GLN A 178 19.68 -10.28 -2.62
CA GLN A 178 19.46 -9.50 -3.83
C GLN A 178 17.96 -9.39 -4.17
N LYS A 179 17.18 -10.46 -3.98
CA LYS A 179 15.71 -10.42 -4.15
C LYS A 179 15.05 -9.48 -3.16
N ILE A 180 15.44 -9.53 -1.88
CA ILE A 180 14.93 -8.60 -0.87
C ILE A 180 15.23 -7.17 -1.30
N ALA A 181 16.47 -6.87 -1.72
CA ALA A 181 16.85 -5.55 -2.21
C ALA A 181 16.05 -5.09 -3.45
N GLN A 182 15.70 -6.01 -4.35
CA GLN A 182 14.84 -5.71 -5.50
C GLN A 182 13.39 -5.40 -5.12
N LEU A 183 12.87 -6.02 -4.06
CA LEU A 183 11.47 -5.92 -3.64
C LEU A 183 11.21 -4.83 -2.61
N LEU A 184 12.20 -4.53 -1.78
CA LEU A 184 12.13 -3.56 -0.71
C LEU A 184 11.53 -2.20 -1.12
N PRO A 185 11.92 -1.57 -2.24
CA PRO A 185 11.31 -0.30 -2.63
C PRO A 185 9.85 -0.45 -3.09
N TYR A 186 9.35 -1.64 -3.41
CA TYR A 186 7.91 -1.79 -3.69
C TYR A 186 7.06 -1.83 -2.42
N THR A 187 7.66 -2.05 -1.25
CA THR A 187 6.93 -2.24 0.01
C THR A 187 6.05 -1.03 0.36
N ILE A 188 6.61 0.19 0.32
CA ILE A 188 5.88 1.41 0.69
C ILE A 188 4.67 1.69 -0.23
N PRO A 189 4.81 1.75 -1.57
CA PRO A 189 3.66 2.03 -2.44
C PRO A 189 2.63 0.91 -2.39
N VAL A 190 3.05 -0.35 -2.23
CA VAL A 190 2.12 -1.47 -2.04
C VAL A 190 1.32 -1.31 -0.76
N ILE A 191 1.97 -1.09 0.39
CA ILE A 191 1.27 -0.96 1.68
C ILE A 191 0.28 0.20 1.63
N ILE A 192 0.69 1.36 1.12
CA ILE A 192 -0.19 2.54 1.11
C ILE A 192 -1.42 2.32 0.23
N ILE A 193 -1.24 1.81 -1.00
CA ILE A 193 -2.40 1.54 -1.87
C ILE A 193 -3.28 0.45 -1.27
N PHE A 194 -2.67 -0.62 -0.76
CA PHE A 194 -3.40 -1.78 -0.25
C PHE A 194 -4.20 -1.43 1.01
N VAL A 195 -3.61 -0.69 1.95
CA VAL A 195 -4.30 -0.24 3.17
C VAL A 195 -5.45 0.71 2.85
N ASN A 196 -5.24 1.71 1.97
CA ASN A 196 -6.32 2.62 1.58
C ASN A 196 -7.46 1.89 0.85
N GLY A 197 -7.12 0.95 -0.05
CA GLY A 197 -8.12 0.13 -0.72
C GLY A 197 -8.89 -0.78 0.26
N ILE A 198 -8.19 -1.36 1.25
CA ILE A 198 -8.85 -2.14 2.31
C ILE A 198 -9.82 -1.28 3.11
N LEU A 199 -9.41 -0.08 3.54
CA LEU A 199 -10.26 0.81 4.34
C LEU A 199 -11.54 1.15 3.57
N ILE A 200 -11.43 1.55 2.31
CA ILE A 200 -12.59 1.88 1.47
C ILE A 200 -13.48 0.64 1.24
N GLY A 201 -12.89 -0.53 0.99
CA GLY A 201 -13.67 -1.76 0.81
C GLY A 201 -14.41 -2.20 2.08
N LEU A 202 -13.77 -2.11 3.24
CA LEU A 202 -14.41 -2.40 4.53
C LEU A 202 -15.55 -1.41 4.84
N LEU A 203 -15.32 -0.11 4.61
CA LEU A 203 -16.35 0.92 4.77
C LEU A 203 -17.53 0.67 3.82
N PHE A 204 -17.24 0.38 2.55
CA PHE A 204 -18.28 0.06 1.57
C PHE A 204 -19.14 -1.12 2.01
N SER A 205 -18.52 -2.24 2.38
CA SER A 205 -19.26 -3.41 2.89
C SER A 205 -20.09 -3.08 4.13
N TYR A 206 -19.55 -2.29 5.04
CA TYR A 206 -20.26 -1.86 6.25
C TYR A 206 -21.53 -1.07 5.94
N PHE A 207 -21.44 -0.05 5.09
CA PHE A 207 -22.59 0.77 4.72
C PHE A 207 -23.65 -0.04 3.99
N ILE A 208 -23.26 -0.82 2.97
CA ILE A 208 -24.21 -1.64 2.21
C ILE A 208 -24.93 -2.65 3.10
N PHE A 209 -24.19 -3.33 3.98
CA PHE A 209 -24.78 -4.37 4.81
C PHE A 209 -25.76 -3.79 5.83
N ASN A 210 -25.41 -2.70 6.52
CA ASN A 210 -26.32 -2.04 7.45
C ASN A 210 -27.54 -1.47 6.74
N GLY A 211 -27.36 -0.85 5.57
CA GLY A 211 -28.48 -0.42 4.75
C GLY A 211 -29.46 -1.54 4.44
N ILE A 212 -28.96 -2.71 4.06
CA ILE A 212 -29.79 -3.88 3.79
C ILE A 212 -30.57 -4.33 5.03
N ILE A 213 -29.93 -4.36 6.22
CA ILE A 213 -30.61 -4.71 7.47
C ILE A 213 -31.70 -3.67 7.79
N ASP A 214 -31.35 -2.39 7.84
CA ASP A 214 -32.27 -1.32 8.21
C ASP A 214 -33.47 -1.31 7.26
N GLY A 215 -33.22 -1.52 5.97
CA GLY A 215 -34.27 -1.68 4.97
C GLY A 215 -35.17 -2.87 5.26
N TYR A 216 -34.60 -4.03 5.60
CA TYR A 216 -35.36 -5.22 5.96
C TYR A 216 -36.21 -5.01 7.23
N GLU A 217 -35.68 -4.36 8.26
CA GLU A 217 -36.42 -4.07 9.48
C GLU A 217 -37.61 -3.16 9.24
N VAL A 218 -37.47 -2.17 8.34
CA VAL A 218 -38.52 -1.18 8.06
C VAL A 218 -39.60 -1.71 7.09
N MET A 219 -39.24 -2.50 6.08
CA MET A 219 -40.18 -2.91 5.01
C MET A 219 -40.15 -4.41 4.66
N GLY A 220 -39.55 -5.26 5.51
CA GLY A 220 -39.38 -6.68 5.25
C GLY A 220 -38.54 -6.96 4.01
N LEU A 221 -38.80 -8.08 3.31
CA LEU A 221 -38.03 -8.49 2.13
C LEU A 221 -37.95 -7.41 1.03
N LYS A 222 -39.00 -6.60 0.86
CA LYS A 222 -39.01 -5.51 -0.14
C LYS A 222 -38.02 -4.41 0.21
N GLY A 223 -37.74 -4.20 1.49
CA GLY A 223 -36.84 -3.16 1.98
C GLY A 223 -35.35 -3.46 1.82
N ILE A 224 -34.96 -4.72 1.62
CA ILE A 224 -33.56 -5.12 1.37
C ILE A 224 -32.94 -4.32 0.23
N MET A 225 -33.63 -4.27 -0.91
CA MET A 225 -33.14 -3.58 -2.11
C MET A 225 -33.12 -2.06 -1.89
N PHE A 226 -34.15 -1.51 -1.26
CA PHE A 226 -34.23 -0.08 -0.96
C PHE A 226 -33.12 0.37 -0.01
N GLY A 227 -32.93 -0.34 1.09
CA GLY A 227 -31.90 -0.03 2.08
C GLY A 227 -30.48 -0.17 1.51
N GLY A 228 -30.25 -1.16 0.64
CA GLY A 228 -28.99 -1.30 -0.09
C GLY A 228 -28.72 -0.14 -1.04
N VAL A 229 -29.70 0.29 -1.84
CA VAL A 229 -29.56 1.46 -2.74
C VAL A 229 -29.38 2.76 -1.95
N TYR A 230 -30.11 2.92 -0.85
CA TYR A 230 -30.00 4.08 0.03
C TYR A 230 -28.59 4.22 0.59
N SER A 231 -28.06 3.13 1.16
CA SER A 231 -26.70 3.13 1.72
C SER A 231 -25.60 3.22 0.67
N PHE A 232 -25.80 2.63 -0.51
CA PHE A 232 -24.90 2.84 -1.64
C PHE A 232 -24.84 4.32 -2.03
N SER A 233 -25.98 4.97 -2.13
CA SER A 233 -26.07 6.38 -2.52
C SER A 233 -25.51 7.31 -1.45
N TYR A 234 -25.75 7.01 -0.17
CA TYR A 234 -25.11 7.70 0.94
C TYR A 234 -23.59 7.56 0.90
N PHE A 235 -23.08 6.35 0.68
CA PHE A 235 -21.63 6.10 0.61
C PHE A 235 -20.99 6.86 -0.55
N ILE A 236 -21.56 6.77 -1.75
CA ILE A 236 -21.04 7.47 -2.93
C ILE A 236 -21.12 8.98 -2.73
N SER A 237 -22.23 9.54 -2.25
CA SER A 237 -22.34 10.98 -2.02
C SER A 237 -21.41 11.48 -0.90
N SER A 238 -21.12 10.64 0.09
CA SER A 238 -20.18 10.95 1.17
C SER A 238 -18.72 10.93 0.72
N ILE A 239 -18.37 10.25 -0.37
CA ILE A 239 -16.97 10.11 -0.83
C ILE A 239 -16.72 10.93 -2.09
N LEU A 240 -17.64 10.93 -3.05
CA LEU A 240 -17.44 11.46 -4.39
C LEU A 240 -16.94 12.93 -4.41
N PRO A 241 -17.48 13.86 -3.60
CA PRO A 241 -17.10 15.28 -3.69
C PRO A 241 -15.61 15.52 -3.47
N HIS A 242 -15.02 14.95 -2.41
CA HIS A 242 -13.59 15.09 -2.11
C HIS A 242 -12.75 13.98 -2.76
N GLY A 243 -13.29 12.76 -2.82
CA GLY A 243 -12.63 11.56 -3.33
C GLY A 243 -12.26 11.63 -4.82
N ILE A 244 -12.97 12.43 -5.63
CA ILE A 244 -12.61 12.66 -7.04
C ILE A 244 -11.26 13.37 -7.19
N LEU A 245 -10.82 14.11 -6.16
CA LEU A 245 -9.52 14.76 -6.11
C LEU A 245 -8.50 13.93 -5.33
N GLU A 246 -8.90 13.44 -4.17
CA GLU A 246 -8.00 12.72 -3.26
C GLU A 246 -7.52 11.38 -3.83
N LEU A 247 -8.43 10.56 -4.38
CA LEU A 247 -8.06 9.23 -4.88
C LEU A 247 -7.08 9.30 -6.05
N PRO A 248 -7.29 10.15 -7.09
CA PRO A 248 -6.28 10.31 -8.13
C PRO A 248 -4.93 10.83 -7.59
N ALA A 249 -4.94 11.76 -6.63
CA ALA A 249 -3.71 12.26 -6.02
C ALA A 249 -2.92 11.15 -5.30
N LEU A 250 -3.58 10.33 -4.48
CA LEU A 250 -2.95 9.19 -3.81
C LEU A 250 -2.46 8.13 -4.82
N LEU A 251 -3.24 7.83 -5.85
CA LEU A 251 -2.83 6.86 -6.88
C LEU A 251 -1.63 7.38 -7.70
N LEU A 252 -1.57 8.66 -8.02
CA LEU A 252 -0.45 9.27 -8.74
C LEU A 252 0.83 9.30 -7.90
N THR A 253 0.76 9.65 -6.61
CA THR A 253 1.94 9.58 -5.72
C THR A 253 2.45 8.16 -5.58
N ALA A 254 1.56 7.18 -5.41
CA ALA A 254 1.96 5.79 -5.33
C ALA A 254 2.50 5.25 -6.67
N SER A 255 2.01 5.76 -7.81
CA SER A 255 2.57 5.48 -9.14
C SER A 255 4.00 6.00 -9.27
N MET A 256 4.29 7.18 -8.71
CA MET A 256 5.64 7.73 -8.65
C MET A 256 6.58 6.87 -7.80
N GLY A 257 6.11 6.45 -6.62
CA GLY A 257 6.83 5.49 -5.76
C GLY A 257 7.11 4.17 -6.47
N HIS A 258 6.11 3.61 -7.16
CA HIS A 258 6.26 2.42 -7.99
C HIS A 258 7.28 2.60 -9.12
N ARG A 259 7.24 3.75 -9.82
CA ARG A 259 8.21 4.06 -10.89
C ARG A 259 9.64 4.07 -10.37
N PHE A 260 9.87 4.72 -9.23
CA PHE A 260 11.17 4.68 -8.55
C PHE A 260 11.55 3.25 -8.15
N ALA A 261 10.64 2.50 -7.54
CA ALA A 261 10.89 1.11 -7.14
C ALA A 261 11.29 0.23 -8.32
N LYS A 262 10.65 0.42 -9.47
CA LYS A 262 11.02 -0.26 -10.72
C LYS A 262 12.42 0.09 -11.19
N ILE A 263 12.78 1.37 -11.22
CA ILE A 263 14.13 1.81 -11.61
C ILE A 263 15.18 1.24 -10.65
N GLN A 264 14.93 1.31 -9.35
CA GLN A 264 15.82 0.80 -8.32
C GLN A 264 16.02 -0.72 -8.43
N SER A 265 14.92 -1.45 -8.55
CA SER A 265 14.91 -2.91 -8.71
C SER A 265 15.66 -3.36 -9.97
N CYS A 266 15.47 -2.65 -11.08
CA CYS A 266 16.21 -2.90 -12.31
C CYS A 266 17.70 -2.57 -12.17
N THR A 267 18.05 -1.51 -11.45
CA THR A 267 19.44 -1.15 -11.17
C THR A 267 20.14 -2.26 -10.36
N VAL A 268 19.48 -2.77 -9.32
CA VAL A 268 19.98 -3.90 -8.52
C VAL A 268 20.19 -5.14 -9.39
N LYS A 269 19.20 -5.49 -10.22
CA LYS A 269 19.25 -6.67 -11.09
C LYS A 269 20.33 -6.54 -12.18
N ASN A 270 20.32 -5.46 -12.94
CA ASN A 270 21.17 -5.29 -14.14
C ASN A 270 22.64 -5.12 -13.78
N LYS A 271 22.93 -4.42 -12.68
CA LYS A 271 24.30 -4.25 -12.19
C LYS A 271 24.75 -5.38 -11.25
N SER A 272 23.92 -6.41 -11.06
CA SER A 272 24.20 -7.52 -10.13
C SER A 272 24.61 -7.04 -8.73
N LEU A 273 23.96 -5.97 -8.23
CA LEU A 273 24.26 -5.41 -6.91
C LEU A 273 23.93 -6.42 -5.82
N PHE A 274 24.66 -6.32 -4.70
CA PHE A 274 24.51 -7.16 -3.50
C PHE A 274 24.84 -8.65 -3.69
N ARG A 275 25.67 -8.99 -4.68
CA ARG A 275 26.16 -10.37 -4.92
C ARG A 275 27.62 -10.58 -4.51
N GLY A 276 28.18 -9.64 -3.76
CA GLY A 276 29.57 -9.75 -3.34
C GLY A 276 29.71 -10.59 -2.08
N ASP A 277 30.84 -11.26 -1.91
CA ASP A 277 31.14 -12.14 -0.77
C ASP A 277 31.72 -11.41 0.45
N SER A 278 31.97 -10.09 0.35
CA SER A 278 32.59 -9.29 1.41
C SER A 278 31.73 -8.09 1.82
N ILE A 279 31.82 -7.65 3.07
CA ILE A 279 31.14 -6.45 3.57
C ILE A 279 31.47 -5.22 2.69
N ALA A 280 32.72 -5.06 2.28
CA ALA A 280 33.15 -3.95 1.40
C ALA A 280 32.42 -3.94 0.05
N SER A 281 32.26 -5.11 -0.58
CA SER A 281 31.54 -5.23 -1.87
C SER A 281 30.03 -4.92 -1.74
N ILE A 282 29.44 -5.22 -0.57
CA ILE A 282 28.07 -4.87 -0.25
C ILE A 282 27.92 -3.37 0.01
N TYR A 283 28.89 -2.73 0.68
CA TYR A 283 28.94 -1.26 0.82
C TYR A 283 29.00 -0.56 -0.54
N GLN A 284 29.82 -1.03 -1.48
CA GLN A 284 29.86 -0.46 -2.83
C GLN A 284 28.50 -0.58 -3.55
N SER A 285 27.81 -1.71 -3.37
CA SER A 285 26.45 -1.90 -3.90
C SER A 285 25.45 -0.91 -3.27
N LEU A 286 25.58 -0.69 -1.96
CA LEU A 286 24.76 0.25 -1.19
C LEU A 286 24.98 1.70 -1.63
N GLU A 287 26.22 2.12 -1.89
CA GLU A 287 26.52 3.46 -2.39
C GLU A 287 25.87 3.74 -3.75
N GLN A 288 25.89 2.78 -4.66
CA GLN A 288 25.21 2.92 -5.96
C GLN A 288 23.70 3.04 -5.82
N VAL A 289 23.13 2.26 -4.91
CA VAL A 289 21.72 2.32 -4.53
C VAL A 289 21.37 3.70 -3.94
N ASN A 290 22.17 4.19 -3.00
CA ASN A 290 21.99 5.49 -2.36
C ASN A 290 22.13 6.65 -3.33
N SER A 291 23.05 6.56 -4.29
CA SER A 291 23.22 7.56 -5.34
C SER A 291 21.95 7.67 -6.20
N THR A 292 21.34 6.53 -6.54
CA THR A 292 20.08 6.49 -7.30
C THR A 292 18.94 7.09 -6.47
N THR A 293 18.80 6.70 -5.20
CA THR A 293 17.84 7.27 -4.26
C THR A 293 18.00 8.79 -4.10
N LYS A 294 19.22 9.28 -3.91
CA LYS A 294 19.51 10.71 -3.78
C LYS A 294 19.13 11.48 -5.04
N THR A 295 19.38 10.91 -6.21
CA THR A 295 18.98 11.50 -7.50
C THR A 295 17.46 11.59 -7.62
N TYR A 296 16.74 10.54 -7.22
CA TYR A 296 15.28 10.52 -7.20
C TYR A 296 14.68 11.57 -6.24
N LEU A 297 15.15 11.60 -4.99
CA LEU A 297 14.66 12.51 -3.96
C LEU A 297 14.94 13.98 -4.29
N LYS A 298 15.95 14.26 -5.13
CA LYS A 298 16.24 15.62 -5.63
C LYS A 298 15.64 15.89 -7.01
N SER A 299 14.91 14.94 -7.59
CA SER A 299 14.44 15.05 -8.96
C SER A 299 13.31 16.08 -9.08
N LYS A 300 13.39 16.94 -10.11
CA LYS A 300 12.36 17.93 -10.42
C LYS A 300 10.96 17.30 -10.60
N PRO A 301 10.79 16.15 -11.29
CA PRO A 301 9.47 15.50 -11.44
C PRO A 301 8.80 15.14 -10.11
N LEU A 302 9.57 14.67 -9.12
CA LEU A 302 9.03 14.33 -7.79
C LEU A 302 8.47 15.56 -7.09
N TRP A 303 9.24 16.64 -7.04
CA TRP A 303 8.83 17.85 -6.33
C TRP A 303 7.71 18.61 -7.03
N ILE A 304 7.68 18.62 -8.37
CA ILE A 304 6.53 19.16 -9.12
C ILE A 304 5.27 18.38 -8.73
N LEU A 305 5.31 17.04 -8.79
CA LEU A 305 4.18 16.20 -8.46
C LEU A 305 3.70 16.43 -7.01
N LEU A 306 4.62 16.39 -6.04
CA LEU A 306 4.29 16.57 -4.62
C LEU A 306 3.67 17.95 -4.34
N THR A 307 4.20 19.00 -4.96
CA THR A 307 3.66 20.36 -4.82
C THR A 307 2.25 20.45 -5.40
N SER A 308 2.06 19.95 -6.63
CA SER A 308 0.73 19.93 -7.27
C SER A 308 -0.28 19.12 -6.45
N ILE A 309 0.12 17.96 -5.93
CA ILE A 309 -0.75 17.11 -5.12
C ILE A 309 -1.09 17.75 -3.78
N THR A 310 -0.15 18.45 -3.15
CA THR A 310 -0.42 19.18 -1.91
C THR A 310 -1.55 20.20 -2.11
N VAL A 311 -1.53 20.95 -3.21
CA VAL A 311 -2.61 21.90 -3.54
C VAL A 311 -3.94 21.18 -3.77
N VAL A 312 -3.94 20.07 -4.50
CA VAL A 312 -5.14 19.26 -4.76
C VAL A 312 -5.72 18.67 -3.47
N LEU A 313 -4.87 18.18 -2.56
CA LEU A 313 -5.30 17.60 -1.28
C LEU A 313 -5.85 18.66 -0.32
N PHE A 314 -5.33 19.89 -0.37
CA PHE A 314 -5.91 21.01 0.37
C PHE A 314 -7.33 21.31 -0.12
N ALA A 315 -7.53 21.36 -1.44
CA ALA A 315 -8.86 21.52 -2.02
C ALA A 315 -9.79 20.35 -1.63
N ALA A 316 -9.31 19.10 -1.70
CA ALA A 316 -10.08 17.93 -1.29
C ALA A 316 -10.53 18.03 0.18
N ALA A 317 -9.63 18.38 1.10
CA ALA A 317 -9.96 18.54 2.52
C ALA A 317 -10.99 19.66 2.77
N TYR A 318 -10.90 20.76 2.03
CA TYR A 318 -11.89 21.84 2.10
C TYR A 318 -13.27 21.36 1.61
N ILE A 319 -13.32 20.63 0.50
CA ILE A 319 -14.54 20.04 -0.06
C ILE A 319 -15.13 19.02 0.92
N GLU A 320 -14.30 18.20 1.58
CA GLU A 320 -14.74 17.21 2.55
C GLU A 320 -15.51 17.85 3.71
N ILE A 321 -14.98 18.92 4.30
CA ILE A 321 -15.61 19.55 5.46
C ILE A 321 -16.78 20.46 5.08
N ASN A 322 -16.68 21.23 4.00
CA ASN A 322 -17.63 22.31 3.73
C ASN A 322 -18.69 21.94 2.68
N ILE A 323 -18.37 21.07 1.73
CA ILE A 323 -19.26 20.79 0.58
C ILE A 323 -19.89 19.40 0.69
N THR A 324 -19.12 18.40 1.12
CA THR A 324 -19.58 17.01 1.21
C THR A 324 -20.84 16.87 2.07
N PRO A 325 -20.97 17.50 3.26
CA PRO A 325 -22.20 17.39 4.05
C PRO A 325 -23.43 17.97 3.35
N VAL A 326 -23.26 19.10 2.63
CA VAL A 326 -24.33 19.73 1.84
C VAL A 326 -24.74 18.83 0.68
N PHE A 327 -23.76 18.25 -0.02
CA PHE A 327 -24.01 17.34 -1.13
C PHE A 327 -24.73 16.06 -0.68
N VAL A 328 -24.30 15.47 0.43
CA VAL A 328 -24.98 14.32 1.05
C VAL A 328 -26.43 14.69 1.36
N LYS A 329 -26.67 15.82 2.04
CA LYS A 329 -28.02 16.27 2.37
C LYS A 329 -28.94 16.36 1.14
N ILE A 330 -28.46 16.98 0.06
CA ILE A 330 -29.23 17.10 -1.20
C ILE A 330 -29.55 15.71 -1.78
N VAL A 331 -28.58 14.81 -1.84
CA VAL A 331 -28.78 13.46 -2.39
C VAL A 331 -29.76 12.66 -1.53
N MET A 332 -29.66 12.76 -0.21
CA MET A 332 -30.57 12.05 0.71
C MET A 332 -31.99 12.61 0.62
N GLU A 333 -32.17 13.93 0.54
CA GLU A 333 -33.50 14.54 0.36
C GLU A 333 -34.16 14.09 -0.95
N ILE A 334 -33.40 13.97 -2.04
CA ILE A 334 -33.91 13.44 -3.32
C ILE A 334 -34.37 11.98 -3.15
N LEU A 335 -33.57 11.14 -2.47
CA LEU A 335 -33.90 9.74 -2.24
C LEU A 335 -35.11 9.58 -1.33
N ASP A 336 -35.21 10.36 -0.26
CA ASP A 336 -36.35 10.35 0.65
C ASP A 336 -37.64 10.71 -0.09
N ASN A 337 -37.60 11.73 -0.96
CA ASN A 337 -38.74 12.11 -1.80
C ASN A 337 -39.16 11.00 -2.78
N ILE A 338 -38.19 10.30 -3.39
CA ILE A 338 -38.46 9.15 -4.26
C ILE A 338 -39.11 8.03 -3.46
N ILE A 339 -38.58 7.70 -2.28
CA ILE A 339 -39.13 6.64 -1.41
C ILE A 339 -40.56 6.98 -0.96
N LEU A 340 -40.80 8.23 -0.57
CA LEU A 340 -42.13 8.71 -0.19
C LEU A 340 -43.14 8.68 -1.34
N SER A 341 -42.69 8.83 -2.60
CA SER A 341 -43.56 8.75 -3.78
C SER A 341 -43.93 7.31 -4.20
N ILE A 342 -43.20 6.31 -3.70
CA ILE A 342 -43.41 4.88 -4.01
C ILE A 342 -44.26 4.19 -2.92
N LYS A 343 -44.31 4.76 -1.71
CA LYS A 343 -45.26 4.39 -0.65
C LYS A 343 -46.66 4.90 -0.98
#